data_AF-A0A934GX39-F1
#
_entry.id   AF-A0A934GX39-F1
#
_cell.length_a   1.000
_cell.length_b   1.000
_cell.length_c   1.000
_cell.angle_alpha   90.00
_cell.angle_beta   90.00
_cell.angle_gamma   90.00
#
_symmetry.space_group_name_H-M   'P 1'
#
loop_
_entity.id
_entity.type
_entity.pdbx_description
1 polymer ?
#
loop_
_entity_poly.entity_id
_entity_poly.type
_entity_poly.pdbx_seq_one_letter_code
_entity_poly.pdbx_strand_id
1 'polypeptide(L)'
;MKAIASLLGILLAVLLLLGLAGGLVFLLAYGLGLGINLIADFEPFQATLLGLASLVAAGYLINRIWDMVRPPAFPSIGDDDDGDDFLDEEFDDEFFVENEEDEDEPDLYPGIPRWRQPLKNLDFSNVKPDDRCPCGSGRKFKNCHGVKRKVN
;
A
#
# COMPACT_ATOMS: atom_id res chain seq x y z
N MET A 1 49.45 -1.25 8.96
CA MET A 1 49.77 0.20 8.83
C MET A 1 49.06 0.85 7.64
N LYS A 2 49.51 0.72 6.38
CA LYS A 2 48.93 1.47 5.22
C LYS A 2 47.39 1.45 5.13
N ALA A 3 46.76 0.27 5.26
CA ALA A 3 45.29 0.15 5.23
C ALA A 3 44.58 0.92 6.36
N ILE A 4 45.15 0.95 7.57
CA ILE A 4 44.60 1.67 8.73
C ILE A 4 44.63 3.18 8.47
N ALA A 5 45.75 3.70 7.94
CA ALA A 5 45.86 5.11 7.56
C ALA A 5 44.85 5.51 6.47
N SER A 6 44.62 4.62 5.49
CA SER A 6 43.62 4.84 4.44
C SER A 6 42.19 4.86 4.99
N LEU A 7 41.83 3.94 5.91
CA LEU A 7 40.53 3.91 6.56
C LEU A 7 40.28 5.16 7.41
N LEU A 8 41.29 5.61 8.17
CA LEU A 8 41.19 6.81 9.01
C LEU A 8 41.04 8.08 8.14
N GLY A 9 41.74 8.16 7.00
CA GLY A 9 41.57 9.23 6.02
C GLY A 9 40.17 9.26 5.39
N ILE A 10 39.61 8.10 5.02
CA ILE A 10 38.23 8.00 4.50
C ILE A 10 37.22 8.41 5.57
N LEU A 11 37.38 7.97 6.82
CA LEU A 11 36.50 8.32 7.93
C LEU A 11 36.51 9.83 8.20
N LEU A 12 37.69 10.47 8.20
CA LEU A 12 37.80 11.93 8.32
C LEU A 12 37.14 12.66 7.14
N ALA A 13 37.31 12.18 5.92
CA ALA A 13 36.66 12.76 4.74
C ALA A 13 35.13 12.67 4.82
N VAL A 14 34.58 11.53 5.28
CA VAL A 14 33.13 11.35 5.49
C VAL A 14 32.60 12.28 6.59
N LEU A 15 33.30 12.40 7.73
CA LEU A 15 32.91 13.33 8.79
C LEU A 15 32.95 14.80 8.34
N LEU A 16 33.97 15.17 7.54
CA LEU A 16 34.09 16.52 6.99
C LEU A 16 32.96 16.81 6.00
N LEU A 17 32.63 15.87 5.11
CA LEU A 17 31.49 15.98 4.18
C LEU A 17 30.14 16.08 4.90
N LEU A 18 29.91 15.28 5.95
CA LEU A 18 28.72 15.36 6.78
C LEU A 18 28.64 16.71 7.53
N GLY A 19 29.76 17.22 8.04
CA GLY A 19 29.85 18.54 8.68
C GLY A 19 29.54 19.68 7.70
N LEU A 20 30.09 19.65 6.49
CA LEU A 20 29.78 20.63 5.44
C LEU A 20 28.32 20.54 4.98
N ALA A 21 27.78 19.34 4.76
CA ALA A 21 26.39 19.14 4.37
C ALA A 21 25.41 19.64 5.45
N GLY A 22 25.65 19.27 6.72
CA GLY A 22 24.85 19.75 7.84
C GLY A 22 24.95 21.26 8.04
N GLY A 23 26.14 21.83 7.93
CA GLY A 23 26.35 23.29 8.00
C GLY A 23 25.67 24.04 6.85
N LEU A 24 25.68 23.50 5.63
CA LEU A 24 24.99 24.07 4.48
C LEU A 24 23.47 24.00 4.62
N VAL A 25 22.92 22.87 5.10
CA VAL A 25 21.49 22.74 5.42
C VAL A 25 21.08 23.72 6.53
N PHE A 26 21.90 23.89 7.57
CA PHE A 26 21.65 24.87 8.63
C PHE A 26 21.69 26.32 8.11
N LEU A 27 22.65 26.66 7.24
CA LEU A 27 22.72 27.97 6.57
C LEU A 27 21.52 28.22 5.66
N LEU A 28 21.03 27.21 4.93
CA LEU A 28 19.81 27.32 4.13
C LEU A 28 18.58 27.52 5.03
N ALA A 29 18.44 26.77 6.12
CA ALA A 29 17.34 26.93 7.07
C ALA A 29 17.34 28.33 7.73
N TYR A 30 18.53 28.82 8.13
CA TYR A 30 18.69 30.17 8.68
C TYR A 30 18.39 31.26 7.64
N GLY A 31 18.90 31.12 6.41
CA GLY A 31 18.64 32.06 5.32
C GLY A 31 17.18 32.11 4.89
N LEU A 32 16.49 30.96 4.87
CA LEU A 32 15.04 30.88 4.65
C LEU A 32 14.27 31.54 5.80
N GLY A 33 14.63 31.28 7.06
CA GLY A 33 14.01 31.93 8.22
C GLY A 33 14.15 33.46 8.17
N LEU A 34 15.34 33.96 7.86
CA LEU A 34 15.62 35.39 7.73
C LEU A 34 14.87 36.01 6.53
N GLY A 35 14.79 35.32 5.40
CA GLY A 35 14.01 35.75 4.24
C GLY A 35 12.50 35.79 4.50
N ILE A 36 11.96 34.81 5.24
CA ILE A 36 10.55 34.80 5.67
C ILE A 36 10.27 35.98 6.60
N ASN A 37 11.14 36.22 7.59
CA ASN A 37 11.05 37.36 8.53
C ASN A 37 11.16 38.73 7.82
N LEU A 38 11.62 38.79 6.57
CA LEU A 38 11.74 40.03 5.79
C LEU A 38 10.52 40.28 4.88
N ILE A 39 9.67 39.26 4.69
CA ILE A 39 8.47 39.30 3.84
C ILE A 39 7.18 39.30 4.69
N ALA A 40 7.22 38.73 5.89
CA ALA A 40 6.08 38.64 6.79
C ALA A 40 6.50 38.93 8.24
N ASP A 41 5.97 40.02 8.79
CA ASP A 41 6.02 40.37 10.21
C ASP A 41 5.10 39.44 11.02
N PHE A 42 5.45 38.15 11.08
CA PHE A 42 4.73 37.17 11.89
C PHE A 42 4.90 37.47 13.39
N GLU A 43 3.80 37.63 14.10
CA GLU A 43 3.82 37.65 15.56
C GLU A 43 4.41 36.34 16.10
N PRO A 44 5.10 36.33 17.27
CA PRO A 44 5.73 35.12 17.81
C PRO A 44 4.74 33.97 18.07
N PHE A 45 3.45 34.28 18.27
CA PHE A 45 2.39 33.28 18.33
C PHE A 45 2.10 32.61 16.97
N GLN A 46 2.14 33.36 15.88
CA GLN A 46 1.91 32.84 14.52
C GLN A 46 3.08 31.96 14.08
N ALA A 47 4.33 32.38 14.37
CA ALA A 47 5.53 31.59 14.08
C ALA A 47 5.54 30.23 14.82
N THR A 48 5.14 30.22 16.10
CA THR A 48 5.07 28.97 16.90
C THR A 48 3.91 28.06 16.45
N LEU A 49 2.75 28.62 16.09
CA LEU A 49 1.64 27.86 15.51
C LEU A 49 2.03 27.22 14.16
N LEU A 50 2.69 27.97 13.28
CA LEU A 50 3.16 27.46 11.99
C LEU A 50 4.25 26.40 12.14
N GLY A 51 5.12 26.55 13.14
CA GLY A 51 6.06 25.51 13.58
C GLY A 51 5.35 24.20 13.96
N LEU A 52 4.38 24.26 14.88
CA LEU A 52 3.58 23.08 15.27
C LEU A 52 2.84 22.45 14.08
N ALA A 53 2.22 23.27 13.22
CA ALA A 53 1.53 22.79 12.02
C ALA A 53 2.48 22.06 11.07
N SER A 54 3.70 22.58 10.85
CA SER A 54 4.72 21.91 10.02
C SER A 54 5.19 20.57 10.62
N LEU A 55 5.31 20.47 11.94
CA LEU A 55 5.70 19.24 12.64
C LEU A 55 4.61 18.16 12.48
N VAL A 56 3.33 18.54 12.66
CA VAL A 56 2.18 17.66 12.42
C VAL A 56 2.12 17.20 10.95
N ALA A 57 2.31 18.12 9.99
CA ALA A 57 2.33 17.79 8.57
C ALA A 57 3.49 16.85 8.20
N ALA A 58 4.69 17.09 8.74
CA ALA A 58 5.84 16.21 8.56
C ALA A 58 5.60 14.81 9.15
N GLY A 59 5.03 14.72 10.36
CA GLY A 59 4.67 13.44 10.98
C GLY A 59 3.65 12.65 10.15
N TYR A 60 2.62 13.31 9.61
CA TYR A 60 1.65 12.70 8.71
C TYR A 60 2.30 12.19 7.41
N LEU A 61 3.18 12.97 6.79
CA LEU A 61 3.90 12.57 5.58
C LEU A 61 4.85 11.39 5.85
N ILE A 62 5.57 11.40 6.97
CA ILE A 62 6.45 10.29 7.38
C ILE A 62 5.64 9.01 7.55
N ASN A 63 4.52 9.04 8.28
CA ASN A 63 3.68 7.85 8.44
C ASN A 63 3.15 7.36 7.09
N ARG A 64 2.67 8.27 6.22
CA ARG A 64 2.10 7.90 4.93
C ARG A 64 3.15 7.36 3.93
N ILE A 65 4.40 7.79 4.02
CA ILE A 65 5.53 7.19 3.27
C ILE A 65 5.89 5.83 3.88
N TRP A 66 5.90 5.72 5.20
CA TRP A 66 6.16 4.46 5.91
C TRP A 66 5.14 3.38 5.57
N ASP A 67 3.85 3.73 5.46
CA ASP A 67 2.78 2.82 5.02
C ASP A 67 2.92 2.36 3.54
N MET A 68 3.66 3.10 2.70
CA MET A 68 3.99 2.69 1.32
C MET A 68 5.28 1.86 1.23
N VAL A 69 6.22 2.05 2.15
CA VAL A 69 7.55 1.41 2.13
C VAL A 69 7.59 0.13 2.99
N ARG A 70 6.78 0.05 4.05
CA ARG A 70 6.59 -1.18 4.83
C ARG A 70 5.89 -2.23 3.94
N PRO A 71 6.53 -3.37 3.60
CA PRO A 71 5.82 -4.47 2.99
C PRO A 71 4.76 -5.01 3.97
N PRO A 72 3.63 -5.56 3.49
CA PRO A 72 2.68 -6.24 4.37
C PRO A 72 3.43 -7.30 5.18
N ALA A 73 3.20 -7.31 6.49
CA ALA A 73 3.96 -8.12 7.45
C ALA A 73 3.52 -9.60 7.38
N PHE A 74 3.98 -10.26 6.31
CA PHE A 74 3.52 -11.57 5.82
C PHE A 74 2.05 -11.51 5.32
N PRO A 75 1.60 -12.49 4.51
CA PRO A 75 0.17 -12.75 4.43
C PRO A 75 -0.30 -13.25 5.79
N SER A 76 -1.29 -12.59 6.39
CA SER A 76 -2.04 -13.19 7.48
C SER A 76 -2.76 -14.43 6.94
N ILE A 77 -2.28 -15.61 7.37
CA ILE A 77 -3.16 -16.77 7.52
C ILE A 77 -4.30 -16.31 8.43
N GLY A 78 -5.53 -16.72 8.11
CA GLY A 78 -6.73 -16.10 8.68
C GLY A 78 -6.72 -16.01 10.20
N ASP A 79 -6.65 -14.78 10.71
CA ASP A 79 -7.35 -14.42 11.93
C ASP A 79 -8.82 -14.29 11.53
N ASP A 80 -9.50 -15.44 11.40
CA ASP A 80 -10.95 -15.49 11.31
C ASP A 80 -11.49 -15.13 12.70
N ASP A 81 -12.06 -13.93 12.82
CA ASP A 81 -12.61 -13.40 14.08
C ASP A 81 -13.95 -14.08 14.32
N ASP A 82 -13.93 -15.21 15.04
CA ASP A 82 -15.05 -16.11 15.31
C ASP A 82 -16.16 -15.44 16.17
N GLY A 83 -16.89 -14.52 15.54
CA GLY A 83 -18.13 -13.95 16.05
C GLY A 83 -19.27 -14.96 15.96
N ASP A 84 -19.70 -15.40 17.13
CA ASP A 84 -20.75 -16.39 17.38
C ASP A 84 -22.14 -15.95 16.93
N ASP A 85 -22.85 -16.81 16.18
CA ASP A 85 -24.32 -16.86 16.18
C ASP A 85 -24.89 -18.18 15.59
N PHE A 86 -25.24 -19.11 16.48
CA PHE A 86 -26.28 -20.16 16.43
C PHE A 86 -26.40 -21.21 15.29
N LEU A 87 -26.96 -22.36 15.70
CA LEU A 87 -27.27 -23.56 14.90
C LEU A 87 -28.76 -23.58 14.50
N ASP A 88 -29.05 -24.18 13.34
CA ASP A 88 -30.15 -25.11 13.02
C ASP A 88 -29.72 -25.79 11.69
N GLU A 89 -29.60 -27.12 11.59
CA GLU A 89 -30.61 -28.09 11.10
C GLU A 89 -31.17 -27.69 9.70
N GLU A 90 -31.12 -28.52 8.64
CA GLU A 90 -31.51 -29.95 8.55
C GLU A 90 -30.80 -30.69 7.36
N PHE A 91 -31.03 -32.00 7.18
CA PHE A 91 -30.73 -32.79 5.96
C PHE A 91 -31.68 -32.38 4.80
N ASP A 92 -31.57 -32.77 3.52
CA ASP A 92 -30.75 -33.74 2.77
C ASP A 92 -30.39 -33.08 1.37
N ASP A 93 -30.19 -33.69 0.18
CA ASP A 93 -30.26 -35.05 -0.37
C ASP A 93 -29.11 -35.36 -1.39
N GLU A 94 -29.18 -36.48 -2.13
CA GLU A 94 -28.21 -36.88 -3.17
C GLU A 94 -28.59 -36.34 -4.57
N PHE A 95 -27.62 -35.82 -5.35
CA PHE A 95 -27.72 -35.91 -6.81
C PHE A 95 -26.36 -36.04 -7.53
N PHE A 96 -26.03 -37.28 -7.91
CA PHE A 96 -24.94 -37.55 -8.85
C PHE A 96 -25.40 -37.31 -10.29
N VAL A 97 -24.56 -36.65 -11.10
CA VAL A 97 -24.61 -36.76 -12.56
C VAL A 97 -23.20 -36.99 -13.07
N GLU A 98 -22.90 -38.25 -13.41
CA GLU A 98 -21.89 -38.53 -14.42
C GLU A 98 -22.48 -38.17 -15.81
N ASN A 99 -21.73 -37.39 -16.57
CA ASN A 99 -21.70 -37.37 -18.03
C ASN A 99 -20.36 -36.70 -18.37
N GLU A 100 -19.36 -37.48 -18.78
CA GLU A 100 -19.16 -37.98 -20.16
C GLU A 100 -18.39 -36.95 -21.01
N GLU A 101 -17.57 -37.49 -21.91
CA GLU A 101 -16.44 -36.82 -22.54
C GLU A 101 -16.89 -35.96 -23.73
N ASP A 102 -16.40 -34.73 -23.85
CA ASP A 102 -16.52 -33.92 -25.08
C ASP A 102 -15.24 -33.07 -25.33
N GLU A 103 -14.38 -33.66 -26.16
CA GLU A 103 -13.37 -33.12 -27.11
C GLU A 103 -12.43 -31.94 -26.75
N ASP A 104 -11.13 -32.14 -27.04
CA ASP A 104 -10.05 -31.15 -26.92
C ASP A 104 -10.17 -29.94 -27.88
N GLU A 105 -10.32 -28.71 -27.35
CA GLU A 105 -9.93 -27.49 -28.07
C GLU A 105 -8.50 -27.07 -27.66
N PRO A 106 -7.51 -27.01 -28.58
CA PRO A 106 -6.10 -26.87 -28.22
C PRO A 106 -5.74 -25.45 -27.71
N ASP A 107 -5.17 -25.40 -26.51
CA ASP A 107 -4.82 -24.21 -25.72
C ASP A 107 -3.75 -23.32 -26.41
N LEU A 108 -4.18 -22.50 -27.38
CA LEU A 108 -3.33 -21.78 -28.34
C LEU A 108 -2.60 -20.54 -27.76
N TYR A 109 -2.07 -20.60 -26.53
CA TYR A 109 -1.02 -19.68 -26.04
C TYR A 109 -0.27 -20.25 -24.82
N PRO A 110 0.72 -21.14 -25.01
CA PRO A 110 1.55 -21.68 -23.93
C PRO A 110 2.53 -20.61 -23.40
N GLY A 111 2.07 -19.78 -22.45
CA GLY A 111 2.90 -18.73 -21.83
C GLY A 111 2.18 -17.75 -20.91
N ILE A 112 0.84 -17.74 -20.88
CA ILE A 112 0.05 -16.88 -19.98
C ILE A 112 -0.46 -17.72 -18.80
N PRO A 113 0.01 -17.50 -17.56
CA PRO A 113 -0.56 -18.15 -16.38
C PRO A 113 -2.07 -17.88 -16.28
N ARG A 114 -2.87 -18.86 -15.84
CA ARG A 114 -4.35 -18.79 -15.78
C ARG A 114 -4.89 -17.48 -15.16
N TRP A 115 -4.19 -16.95 -14.15
CA TRP A 115 -4.47 -15.67 -13.46
C TRP A 115 -4.33 -14.40 -14.32
N ARG A 116 -3.77 -14.47 -15.54
CA ARG A 116 -3.56 -13.36 -16.47
C ARG A 116 -4.41 -13.43 -17.74
N GLN A 117 -5.16 -14.51 -17.96
CA GLN A 117 -6.12 -14.55 -19.06
C GLN A 117 -7.22 -13.51 -18.77
N PRO A 118 -7.53 -12.57 -19.68
CA PRO A 118 -8.65 -11.65 -19.49
C PRO A 118 -9.94 -12.46 -19.58
N LEU A 119 -10.63 -12.66 -18.44
CA LEU A 119 -11.84 -13.48 -18.38
C LEU A 119 -12.95 -12.86 -19.25
N LYS A 120 -13.07 -13.40 -20.46
CA LYS A 120 -13.94 -12.93 -21.52
C LYS A 120 -15.36 -13.44 -21.22
N ASN A 121 -16.30 -12.52 -21.06
CA ASN A 121 -17.72 -12.81 -20.82
C ASN A 121 -17.99 -13.62 -19.53
N LEU A 122 -17.45 -13.15 -18.39
CA LEU A 122 -18.00 -13.53 -17.09
C LEU A 122 -19.48 -13.12 -17.00
N ASP A 123 -20.36 -14.09 -16.76
CA ASP A 123 -21.70 -13.78 -16.28
C ASP A 123 -21.64 -13.44 -14.78
N PHE A 124 -22.39 -12.41 -14.40
CA PHE A 124 -22.53 -11.92 -13.04
C PHE A 124 -23.99 -12.02 -12.54
N SER A 125 -24.90 -12.61 -13.34
CA SER A 125 -26.34 -12.73 -13.04
C SER A 125 -26.64 -13.40 -11.69
N ASN A 126 -25.90 -14.47 -11.38
CA ASN A 126 -26.13 -15.34 -10.23
C ASN A 126 -25.19 -15.07 -9.03
N VAL A 127 -24.38 -14.01 -9.07
CA VAL A 127 -23.39 -13.70 -8.02
C VAL A 127 -24.00 -12.82 -6.93
N LYS A 128 -24.08 -13.31 -5.68
CA LYS A 128 -24.61 -12.53 -4.55
C LYS A 128 -23.61 -11.42 -4.16
N PRO A 129 -24.08 -10.31 -3.55
CA PRO A 129 -23.21 -9.19 -3.16
C PRO A 129 -22.00 -9.58 -2.29
N ASP A 130 -22.13 -10.60 -1.45
CA ASP A 130 -21.08 -11.03 -0.51
C ASP A 130 -20.20 -12.19 -1.01
N ASP A 131 -20.53 -12.79 -2.16
CA ASP A 131 -19.75 -13.87 -2.78
C ASP A 131 -18.39 -13.36 -3.28
N ARG A 132 -17.42 -14.27 -3.47
CA ARG A 132 -16.12 -13.91 -4.08
C ARG A 132 -16.34 -13.52 -5.55
N CYS A 133 -15.85 -12.34 -5.95
CA CYS A 133 -16.03 -11.82 -7.29
C CYS A 133 -15.31 -12.70 -8.33
N PRO A 134 -15.99 -13.27 -9.35
CA PRO A 134 -15.43 -14.32 -10.22
C PRO A 134 -14.35 -13.81 -11.20
N CYS A 135 -14.04 -12.52 -11.20
CA CYS A 135 -12.90 -11.92 -11.92
C CYS A 135 -11.52 -12.27 -11.33
N GLY A 136 -11.42 -13.20 -10.37
CA GLY A 136 -10.16 -13.60 -9.73
C GLY A 136 -9.55 -12.58 -8.77
N SER A 137 -10.20 -11.44 -8.50
CA SER A 137 -9.65 -10.35 -7.66
C SER A 137 -9.55 -10.66 -6.15
N GLY A 138 -10.09 -11.79 -5.70
CA GLY A 138 -10.15 -12.19 -4.28
C GLY A 138 -11.12 -11.38 -3.41
N ARG A 139 -11.74 -10.31 -3.95
CA ARG A 139 -12.64 -9.41 -3.20
C ARG A 139 -14.10 -9.87 -3.29
N LYS A 140 -14.92 -9.53 -2.29
CA LYS A 140 -16.38 -9.69 -2.35
C LYS A 140 -16.98 -8.91 -3.53
N PHE A 141 -17.99 -9.47 -4.20
CA PHE A 141 -18.58 -8.91 -5.43
C PHE A 141 -19.00 -7.45 -5.27
N LYS A 142 -19.69 -7.10 -4.17
CA LYS A 142 -20.11 -5.72 -3.83
C LYS A 142 -18.97 -4.71 -3.72
N ASN A 143 -17.74 -5.16 -3.45
CA ASN A 143 -16.53 -4.34 -3.33
C ASN A 143 -15.64 -4.43 -4.61
N CYS A 144 -16.16 -5.02 -5.69
CA CYS A 144 -15.49 -5.15 -6.98
C CYS A 144 -16.45 -4.78 -8.13
N HIS A 145 -16.99 -5.74 -8.88
CA HIS A 145 -17.87 -5.47 -10.03
C HIS A 145 -19.30 -5.08 -9.62
N GLY A 146 -19.74 -5.42 -8.40
CA GLY A 146 -21.01 -4.99 -7.82
C GLY A 146 -21.03 -3.52 -7.35
N VAL A 147 -19.91 -2.79 -7.45
CA VAL A 147 -19.84 -1.36 -7.11
C VAL A 147 -20.61 -0.54 -8.15
N LYS A 148 -21.92 -0.34 -7.91
CA LYS A 148 -22.73 0.66 -8.60
C LYS A 148 -22.21 2.05 -8.28
N ARG A 149 -21.19 2.52 -9.01
CA ARG A 149 -20.72 3.90 -8.96
C ARG A 149 -21.91 4.81 -9.26
N LYS A 150 -22.35 5.60 -8.28
CA LYS A 150 -23.25 6.72 -8.53
C LYS A 150 -22.51 7.69 -9.46
N VAL A 151 -23.00 7.80 -10.69
CA VAL A 151 -22.61 8.87 -11.60
C VAL A 151 -23.38 10.11 -11.13
N ASN A 152 -22.65 11.02 -10.47
CA ASN A 152 -23.02 12.41 -10.29
C ASN A 152 -22.36 13.23 -11.42
#